data_AF-A0A6A5SE87-F1
#
_entry.id   AF-A0A6A5SE87-F1
#
_cell.length_a   1.000
_cell.length_b   1.000
_cell.length_c   1.000
_cell.angle_alpha   90.00
_cell.angle_beta   90.00
_cell.angle_gamma   90.00
#
_symmetry.space_group_name_H-M   'P 1'
#
loop_
_entity.id
_entity.type
_entity.pdbx_description
1 polymer ?
#
loop_
_entity_poly.entity_id
_entity_poly.type
_entity_poly.pdbx_seq_one_letter_code
_entity_poly.pdbx_strand_id
1 'polypeptide(L)' 'MLRNAELPEGLWTYAYQEAVYKKNRAPSKALKFLKTPWEALYGTRPDISKDNAWGARVYVTVPPDAR' A
#
# COMPACT_ATOMS: atom_id res chain seq x y z
N MET A 1 6.78 -12.84 8.25
CA MET A 1 6.72 -11.43 8.72
C MET A 1 8.00 -10.74 8.28
N LEU A 2 8.01 -9.40 8.14
CA LEU A 2 9.03 -8.58 7.44
C LEU A 2 10.50 -9.01 7.57
N ARG A 3 10.92 -9.57 8.72
CA ARG A 3 12.25 -10.16 8.95
C ARG A 3 12.63 -11.30 8.00
N ASN A 4 11.65 -12.04 7.46
CA ASN A 4 11.85 -13.11 6.48
C ASN A 4 11.84 -12.60 5.03
N ALA A 5 11.54 -11.32 4.80
CA ALA A 5 11.37 -10.74 3.46
C ALA A 5 12.66 -10.13 2.90
N GLU A 6 13.81 -10.38 3.55
CA GLU A 6 15.14 -9.84 3.17
C GLU A 6 15.11 -8.31 2.92
N LEU A 7 14.19 -7.61 3.58
CA LEU A 7 14.00 -6.17 3.39
C LEU A 7 15.01 -5.41 4.27
N PRO A 8 15.70 -4.38 3.74
CA PRO A 8 16.48 -3.45 4.56
C PRO A 8 15.65 -2.86 5.70
N GLU A 9 16.23 -2.75 6.90
CA GLU A 9 15.52 -2.28 8.11
C GLU A 9 14.88 -0.90 7.94
N GLY A 10 15.53 0.00 7.18
CA GLY A 10 14.99 1.32 6.87
C GLY A 10 13.67 1.31 6.08
N LEU A 11 13.35 0.19 5.41
CA LEU A 11 12.12 0.04 4.63
C LEU A 11 10.96 -0.59 5.42
N TRP A 12 11.19 -1.05 6.65
CA TRP A 12 10.18 -1.78 7.42
C TRP A 12 8.99 -0.91 7.83
N THR A 13 9.25 0.35 8.18
CA THR A 13 8.20 1.32 8.53
C THR A 13 7.28 1.60 7.35
N TYR A 14 7.85 1.78 6.16
CA TYR A 14 7.10 1.96 4.92
C TYR A 14 6.31 0.70 4.56
N ALA A 15 6.90 -0.48 4.70
CA ALA A 15 6.20 -1.74 4.46
C ALA A 15 5.01 -1.95 5.42
N TYR A 16 5.16 -1.53 6.68
CA TYR A 16 4.07 -1.54 7.66
C TYR A 16 2.95 -0.58 7.28
N GLN A 17 3.30 0.66 6.92
CA GLN A 17 2.33 1.67 6.46
C GLN A 17 1.55 1.17 5.23
N GLU A 18 2.26 0.57 4.26
CA GLU A 18 1.66 -0.01 3.07
C GLU A 18 0.68 -1.14 3.41
N ALA A 19 1.05 -2.02 4.34
CA ALA A 19 0.19 -3.11 4.78
C ALA A 19 -1.11 -2.59 5.42
N VAL A 20 -1.02 -1.55 6.26
CA VAL A 20 -2.20 -0.89 6.85
C VAL A 20 -3.03 -0.18 5.78
N TYR A 21 -2.37 0.53 4.86
CA TYR A 21 -2.99 1.23 3.74
C TYR A 21 -3.83 0.27 2.89
N LYS A 22 -3.27 -0.88 2.52
CA LYS A 22 -3.96 -1.93 1.74
C LYS A 22 -5.05 -2.60 2.55
N LYS A 23 -4.82 -2.88 3.83
CA LYS A 23 -5.82 -3.50 4.71
C LYS A 23 -7.09 -2.65 4.83
N ASN A 24 -6.94 -1.33 4.85
CA ASN A 24 -8.08 -0.39 4.94
C ASN A 24 -8.83 -0.22 3.62
N ARG A 25 -8.22 -0.56 2.48
CA ARG A 25 -8.83 -0.49 1.14
C ARG A 25 -9.25 -1.85 0.58
N ALA A 26 -8.85 -2.94 1.23
CA ALA A 26 -9.31 -4.28 0.90
C ALA A 26 -10.66 -4.55 1.58
N PRO A 27 -11.58 -5.29 0.91
CA PRO A 27 -12.82 -5.71 1.54
C PRO A 27 -12.51 -6.61 2.74
N SER A 28 -13.12 -6.28 3.87
CA SER A 28 -12.94 -7.05 5.10
C SER A 28 -14.16 -7.92 5.36
N LYS A 29 -13.94 -9.20 5.67
CA LYS A 29 -15.03 -10.11 6.12
C LYS A 29 -15.72 -9.62 7.40
N ALA A 30 -15.06 -8.77 8.18
CA ALA A 30 -15.64 -8.17 9.38
C ALA A 30 -16.72 -7.13 9.06
N LEU A 31 -16.72 -6.55 7.85
CA LEU A 31 -17.73 -5.61 7.40
C LEU A 31 -18.78 -6.33 6.56
N LYS A 32 -20.05 -6.14 6.93
CA LYS A 32 -21.17 -6.66 6.15
C LYS A 32 -21.16 -6.07 4.73
N PHE A 33 -21.57 -6.87 3.75
CA PHE A 33 -21.68 -6.48 2.33
C PHE A 33 -20.36 -6.21 1.59
N LEU A 34 -19.25 -6.85 1.99
CA LEU A 34 -17.95 -6.72 1.31
C LEU A 34 -17.45 -5.26 1.19
N LYS A 35 -17.86 -4.39 2.12
CA LYS A 35 -17.37 -3.01 2.16
C LYS A 35 -15.94 -2.95 2.65
N THR A 36 -15.18 -2.01 2.11
CA THR A 36 -13.84 -1.67 2.59
C THR A 36 -13.95 -0.81 3.85
N PRO A 37 -13.00 -0.91 4.80
CA PRO A 37 -12.94 0.03 5.93
C PRO A 37 -12.94 1.50 5.51
N TRP A 38 -12.30 1.81 4.37
CA TRP A 38 -12.33 3.14 3.76
C TRP A 38 -13.76 3.59 3.40
N GLU A 39 -14.53 2.76 2.71
CA GLU A 39 -15.93 3.06 2.39
C GLU A 39 -16.81 3.20 3.62
N ALA A 40 -16.55 2.41 4.67
CA ALA A 40 -17.29 2.49 5.92
C ALA A 40 -17.02 3.82 6.66
N LEU A 41 -15.80 4.35 6.57
CA LEU A 41 -15.39 5.58 7.23
C LEU A 41 -15.75 6.85 6.44
N TYR A 42 -15.51 6.84 5.12
CA TYR A 42 -15.64 8.03 4.27
C TYR A 42 -16.87 8.02 3.36
N GLY A 43 -17.63 6.93 3.31
CA GLY A 43 -18.82 6.80 2.45
C GLY A 43 -18.54 6.76 0.95
N THR A 44 -17.26 6.80 0.55
CA THR A 44 -16.81 6.82 -0.85
C THR A 44 -15.89 5.63 -1.13
N ARG A 45 -15.85 5.14 -2.37
CA ARG A 45 -14.94 4.06 -2.73
C ARG A 45 -13.50 4.57 -2.77
N PRO A 46 -12.53 3.80 -2.25
CA PRO A 46 -11.13 4.18 -2.37
C PRO A 46 -10.69 4.16 -3.84
N ASP A 47 -9.95 5.17 -4.27
CA ASP A 47 -9.21 5.11 -5.53
C ASP A 47 -7.98 4.21 -5.37
N ILE A 48 -7.92 3.16 -6.19
CA ILE A 48 -6.83 2.17 -6.22
C ILE A 48 -6.04 2.23 -7.54
N SER A 49 -6.31 3.21 -8.41
CA SER A 49 -5.68 3.32 -9.73
C SER A 49 -4.15 3.43 -9.69
N LYS A 50 -3.60 3.91 -8.57
CA LYS A 50 -2.16 4.10 -8.34
C LYS A 50 -1.56 3.09 -7.37
N ASP A 51 -2.34 2.10 -6.93
CA ASP A 51 -1.91 1.12 -5.96
C ASP A 51 -1.08 0.03 -6.66
N ASN A 52 0.18 -0.13 -6.27
CA ASN A 52 1.11 -1.09 -6.85
C ASN A 52 1.46 -2.18 -5.83
N ALA A 53 1.92 -3.34 -6.29
CA ALA A 53 2.47 -4.34 -5.38
C ALA A 53 3.67 -3.76 -4.62
N TRP A 54 3.80 -4.08 -3.33
CA TRP A 54 4.96 -3.66 -2.56
C TRP A 54 6.23 -4.25 -3.17
N GLY A 55 7.25 -3.43 -3.41
CA GLY A 55 8.47 -3.85 -4.11
C GLY A 55 8.34 -3.97 -5.62
N ALA A 56 7.26 -3.45 -6.23
CA ALA A 56 7.15 -3.36 -7.68
C ALA A 56 8.31 -2.56 -8.29
N ARG A 57 8.76 -2.96 -9.49
CA ARG A 57 9.81 -2.25 -10.22
C ARG A 57 9.32 -0.87 -10.63
N VAL A 58 10.07 0.17 -10.25
CA VAL A 58 9.78 1.56 -10.59
C VAL A 58 10.90 2.13 -11.48
N TYR A 59 10.55 3.06 -12.35
CA TYR A 59 11.50 3.83 -13.15
C TYR A 59 11.59 5.23 -12.57
N VAL A 60 12.80 5.65 -12.21
CA VAL A 60 13.07 6.99 -11.69
C VAL A 60 13.67 7.81 -12.82
N THR A 61 13.00 8.90 -13.20
CA THR A 61 13.57 9.87 -14.14
C THR A 61 14.56 10.74 -13.39
N VAL A 62 15.86 10.50 -13.59
CA VAL A 62 16.92 11.35 -13.05
C VAL A 62 17.07 12.62 -13.92
N PRO A 63 17.16 13.81 -13.31
CA PRO A 63 17.39 15.05 -14.04
C PRO A 63 18.75 15.03 -14.74
N PRO A 64 18.90 15.73 -15.88
CA PRO A 64 20.10 15.68 -16.72
C PRO A 64 21.39 16.12 -16.00
N ASP A 65 21.28 16.93 -14.95
CA ASP A 65 22.42 17.43 -14.16
C ASP A 65 23.05 16.35 -13.26
N ALA A 66 22.35 15.23 -13.01
CA ALA A 66 22.76 14.16 -12.10
C ALA A 66 23.08 12.83 -12.81
N ARG A 67 23.27 12.85 -14.14
CA ARG A 67 23.51 11.67 -14.97
C ARG A 67 24.98 11.42 -15.28
#